data_AF-A0A1X9M7I7-F1
#
_entry.id   AF-A0A1X9M7I7-F1
#
_cell.length_a   1.000
_cell.length_b   1.000
_cell.length_c   1.000
_cell.angle_alpha   90.00
_cell.angle_beta   90.00
_cell.angle_gamma   90.00
#
_symmetry.space_group_name_H-M   'P 1'
#
loop_
_entity.id
_entity.type
_entity.pdbx_description
1 polymer ?
#
loop_
_entity_poly.entity_id
_entity_poly.type
_entity_poly.pdbx_seq_one_letter_code
_entity_poly.pdbx_strand_id
1 'polypeptide(L)'
;MLEVAFICSFSLASILFLLSFIKKDKTVKLEKEIEQLSMNYLQEMYQLKKKMRSLEEELLISSDQSAILRQSHSNAHKQLLTEILTLYKKGHSIQSIASITRLSIDEVKRLLNSVLDQRSGFIE
;
A
#
# COMPACT_ATOMS: atom_id res chain seq x y z
N MET A 1 -71.34 -17.47 -37.37
CA MET A 1 -70.25 -18.12 -36.59
C MET A 1 -68.90 -17.99 -37.27
N LEU A 2 -68.80 -18.27 -38.57
CA LEU A 2 -67.53 -18.28 -39.33
C LEU A 2 -66.92 -16.87 -39.53
N GLU A 3 -67.74 -15.84 -39.74
CA GLU A 3 -67.27 -14.45 -39.85
C GLU A 3 -66.61 -13.94 -38.56
N VAL A 4 -67.20 -14.23 -37.40
CA VAL A 4 -66.66 -13.83 -36.08
C VAL A 4 -65.33 -14.52 -35.81
N ALA A 5 -65.15 -15.77 -36.24
CA ALA A 5 -63.89 -16.49 -36.12
C ALA A 5 -62.76 -15.81 -36.91
N PHE A 6 -63.04 -15.36 -38.13
CA PHE A 6 -62.05 -14.62 -38.93
C PHE A 6 -61.67 -13.27 -38.31
N ILE A 7 -62.65 -12.51 -37.81
CA ILE A 7 -62.36 -11.23 -37.12
C ILE A 7 -61.47 -11.47 -35.89
N CYS A 8 -61.79 -12.46 -35.04
CA CYS A 8 -60.98 -12.76 -33.86
C CYS A 8 -59.55 -13.21 -34.22
N SER A 9 -59.39 -14.09 -35.21
CA SER A 9 -58.06 -14.50 -35.67
C SER A 9 -57.24 -13.35 -36.24
N PHE A 10 -57.88 -12.45 -37.00
CA PHE A 10 -57.20 -11.30 -37.60
C PHE A 10 -56.79 -10.27 -36.54
N SER A 11 -57.68 -9.94 -35.60
CA SER A 11 -57.37 -9.03 -34.49
C SER A 11 -56.29 -9.61 -33.57
N LEU A 12 -56.35 -10.90 -33.25
CA LEU A 12 -55.34 -11.55 -32.41
C LEU A 12 -53.97 -11.58 -33.09
N ALA A 13 -53.92 -11.90 -34.39
CA ALA A 13 -52.69 -11.86 -35.17
C ALA A 13 -52.10 -10.45 -35.24
N SER A 14 -52.94 -9.44 -35.47
CA SER A 14 -52.53 -8.03 -35.48
C SER A 14 -51.96 -7.60 -34.13
N ILE A 15 -52.62 -7.94 -33.02
CA ILE A 15 -52.13 -7.64 -31.67
C ILE A 15 -50.78 -8.33 -31.38
N LEU A 16 -50.62 -9.61 -31.76
CA LEU A 16 -49.37 -10.36 -31.57
C LEU A 16 -48.25 -9.77 -32.42
N PHE A 17 -48.56 -9.33 -33.64
CA PHE A 17 -47.59 -8.71 -34.54
C PHE A 17 -47.03 -7.41 -33.95
N LEU A 18 -47.90 -6.55 -33.41
CA LEU A 18 -47.48 -5.33 -32.72
C LEU A 18 -46.63 -5.63 -31.47
N LEU A 19 -46.99 -6.64 -30.68
CA LEU A 19 -46.20 -7.05 -29.50
C LEU A 19 -44.81 -7.59 -29.86
N SER A 20 -44.68 -8.25 -31.02
CA SER A 20 -43.41 -8.83 -31.48
C SER A 20 -42.34 -7.77 -31.72
N PHE A 21 -42.74 -6.63 -32.27
CA PHE A 21 -41.84 -5.50 -32.51
C PHE A 21 -41.27 -4.94 -31.20
N ILE A 22 -42.09 -4.83 -30.14
CA ILE A 22 -41.67 -4.26 -28.85
C ILE A 22 -40.68 -5.17 -28.10
N LYS A 23 -40.77 -6.50 -28.25
CA LYS A 23 -39.85 -7.43 -27.59
C LYS A 23 -38.46 -7.42 -28.21
N LYS A 24 -38.35 -7.29 -29.53
CA LYS A 24 -37.06 -7.38 -30.24
C LYS A 24 -36.14 -6.19 -29.94
N ASP A 25 -36.67 -4.97 -29.85
CA ASP A 25 -35.87 -3.77 -29.58
C ASP A 25 -35.31 -3.71 -28.15
N LYS A 26 -36.07 -4.18 -27.15
CA LYS A 26 -35.63 -4.10 -25.75
C LYS A 26 -34.44 -4.99 -25.43
N THR A 27 -34.41 -6.21 -25.96
CA THR A 27 -33.34 -7.17 -25.70
C THR A 27 -32.02 -6.73 -26.33
N VAL A 28 -32.07 -6.21 -27.56
CA VAL A 28 -30.88 -5.72 -28.30
C VAL A 28 -30.27 -4.49 -27.62
N LYS A 29 -31.11 -3.60 -27.07
CA LYS A 29 -30.63 -2.42 -26.34
C LYS A 29 -29.94 -2.79 -25.02
N LEU A 30 -30.52 -3.74 -24.27
CA LEU A 30 -29.95 -4.23 -23.01
C LEU A 30 -28.59 -4.91 -23.21
N GLU A 31 -28.46 -5.75 -24.24
CA GLU A 31 -27.19 -6.42 -24.56
C GLU A 31 -26.09 -5.39 -24.86
N LYS A 32 -26.42 -4.34 -25.62
CA LYS A 32 -25.51 -3.25 -25.95
C LYS A 32 -25.10 -2.41 -24.75
N GLU A 33 -26.04 -2.13 -23.83
CA GLU A 33 -25.75 -1.42 -22.57
C GLU A 33 -24.82 -2.25 -21.66
N ILE A 34 -25.02 -3.58 -21.60
CA ILE A 34 -24.15 -4.49 -20.84
C ILE A 34 -22.76 -4.57 -21.46
N GLU A 35 -22.64 -4.62 -22.78
CA GLU A 35 -21.35 -4.65 -23.47
C GLU A 35 -20.56 -3.36 -23.24
N GLN A 36 -21.23 -2.20 -23.34
CA GLN A 36 -20.61 -0.90 -23.02
C GLN A 36 -20.19 -0.81 -21.55
N LEU A 37 -21.04 -1.27 -20.63
CA LEU A 37 -20.71 -1.30 -19.20
C LEU A 37 -19.51 -2.21 -18.93
N SER A 38 -19.47 -3.39 -19.55
CA SER A 38 -18.36 -4.34 -19.41
C SER A 38 -17.05 -3.76 -19.95
N MET A 39 -17.09 -3.04 -21.08
CA MET A 39 -15.92 -2.41 -21.65
C MET A 39 -15.38 -1.28 -20.74
N ASN A 40 -16.28 -0.45 -20.21
CA ASN A 40 -15.93 0.61 -19.27
C ASN A 40 -15.35 0.02 -17.97
N TYR A 41 -16.00 -0.98 -17.40
CA TYR A 41 -15.54 -1.66 -16.20
C TYR A 41 -14.15 -2.27 -16.38
N LEU A 42 -13.89 -2.91 -17.53
CA LEU A 42 -12.58 -3.45 -17.86
C LEU A 42 -11.53 -2.33 -17.91
N GLN A 43 -11.80 -1.24 -18.62
CA GLN A 43 -10.89 -0.09 -18.68
C GLN A 43 -10.61 0.52 -17.31
N GLU A 44 -11.64 0.70 -16.48
CA GLU A 44 -11.51 1.20 -15.11
C GLU A 44 -10.67 0.26 -14.24
N MET A 45 -10.89 -1.05 -14.34
CA MET A 45 -10.08 -2.06 -13.65
C MET A 45 -8.61 -2.00 -14.06
N TYR A 46 -8.33 -1.87 -15.36
CA TYR A 46 -6.95 -1.71 -15.85
C TYR A 46 -6.29 -0.45 -15.28
N GLN A 47 -7.01 0.67 -15.25
CA GLN A 47 -6.49 1.91 -14.67
C GLN A 47 -6.25 1.78 -13.17
N LEU A 48 -7.17 1.12 -12.44
CA LEU A 48 -7.01 0.92 -11.00
C LEU A 48 -5.81 0.01 -10.69
N LYS A 49 -5.65 -1.07 -11.45
CA LYS A 49 -4.50 -1.98 -11.32
C LYS A 49 -3.18 -1.26 -11.58
N LYS A 50 -3.14 -0.36 -12.57
CA LYS A 50 -1.95 0.46 -12.85
C LYS A 50 -1.62 1.41 -11.71
N LYS A 51 -2.63 2.09 -11.15
CA LYS A 51 -2.45 2.97 -9.99
C LYS A 51 -1.94 2.19 -8.77
N MET A 52 -2.53 1.05 -8.47
CA MET A 52 -2.08 0.16 -7.37
C MET A 52 -0.63 -0.27 -7.55
N ARG A 53 -0.23 -0.69 -8.76
CA ARG A 53 1.16 -1.08 -9.06
C ARG A 53 2.15 0.07 -8.85
N SER A 54 1.80 1.29 -9.27
CA SER A 54 2.64 2.47 -9.03
C SER A 54 2.85 2.71 -7.53
N LEU A 55 1.77 2.58 -6.74
CA LEU A 55 1.83 2.72 -5.29
C LEU A 55 2.68 1.61 -4.65
N GLU A 56 2.60 0.37 -5.12
CA GLU A 56 3.46 -0.72 -4.65
C GLU A 56 4.94 -0.46 -4.93
N GLU A 57 5.27 0.00 -6.14
CA GLU A 57 6.64 0.35 -6.53
C GLU A 57 7.19 1.53 -5.69
N GLU A 58 6.38 2.57 -5.46
CA GLU A 58 6.75 3.70 -4.58
C GLU A 58 6.91 3.28 -3.11
N LEU A 59 6.05 2.40 -2.60
CA LEU A 59 6.11 1.89 -1.23
C LEU A 59 7.37 1.04 -1.01
N LEU A 60 7.72 0.15 -1.94
CA LEU A 60 8.92 -0.68 -1.89
C LEU A 60 10.19 0.17 -1.85
N ILE A 61 10.29 1.18 -2.71
CA ILE A 61 11.42 2.12 -2.73
C ILE A 61 11.53 2.88 -1.40
N SER A 62 10.40 3.30 -0.85
CA SER A 62 10.34 4.01 0.44
C SER A 62 10.80 3.13 1.61
N SER A 63 10.41 1.85 1.62
CA SER A 63 10.85 0.91 2.66
C SER A 63 12.35 0.64 2.60
N ASP A 64 12.91 0.41 1.41
CA ASP A 64 14.35 0.14 1.27
C ASP A 64 15.20 1.35 1.63
N GLN A 65 14.81 2.55 1.21
CA GLN A 65 15.51 3.77 1.58
C GLN A 65 15.46 4.01 3.11
N SER A 66 14.31 3.76 3.74
CA SER A 66 14.18 3.88 5.19
C SER A 66 15.04 2.85 5.95
N ALA A 67 15.16 1.63 5.42
CA ALA A 67 15.99 0.57 6.00
C ALA A 67 17.49 0.91 5.89
N ILE A 68 17.94 1.43 4.75
CA ILE A 68 19.33 1.84 4.52
C ILE A 68 19.70 3.02 5.44
N LEU A 69 18.82 4.02 5.58
CA LEU A 69 19.05 5.16 6.48
C LEU A 69 19.08 4.72 7.95
N ARG A 70 18.20 3.82 8.38
CA ARG A 70 18.19 3.25 9.74
C ARG A 70 19.46 2.44 10.03
N GLN A 71 19.93 1.64 9.07
CA GLN A 71 21.15 0.85 9.22
C GLN A 71 22.39 1.75 9.34
N SER A 72 22.49 2.80 8.51
CA SER A 72 23.59 3.77 8.55
C SER A 72 23.65 4.51 9.89
N HIS A 73 22.51 5.02 10.38
CA HIS A 73 22.43 5.72 11.65
C HIS A 73 22.75 4.80 12.85
N SER A 74 22.28 3.54 12.82
CA SER A 74 22.58 2.54 13.86
C SER A 74 24.07 2.19 13.90
N ASN A 75 24.72 2.02 12.74
CA ASN A 75 26.15 1.72 12.68
C ASN A 75 27.02 2.88 13.19
N ALA A 76 26.72 4.12 12.78
CA ALA A 76 27.43 5.31 13.26
C ALA A 76 27.27 5.47 14.79
N HIS A 77 26.05 5.27 15.30
CA HIS A 77 25.77 5.34 16.73
C HIS A 77 26.52 4.24 17.50
N LYS A 78 26.53 2.99 17.01
CA LYS A 78 27.29 1.87 17.59
C LYS A 78 28.79 2.13 17.61
N GLN A 79 29.34 2.75 16.57
CA GLN A 79 30.76 3.10 16.50
C GLN A 79 31.12 4.14 17.58
N LEU A 80 30.32 5.20 17.73
CA LEU A 80 30.52 6.21 18.77
C LEU A 80 30.44 5.62 20.19
N LEU A 81 29.47 4.74 20.44
CA LEU A 81 29.35 4.03 21.73
C LEU A 81 30.58 3.16 22.03
N THR A 82 31.08 2.45 21.02
CA THR A 82 32.28 1.61 21.15
C THR A 82 33.50 2.46 21.47
N GLU A 83 33.65 3.60 20.81
CA GLU A 83 34.73 4.56 21.04
C GLU A 83 34.70 5.10 22.48
N ILE A 84 33.56 5.60 22.94
CA ILE A 84 33.34 6.07 24.32
C ILE A 84 33.71 4.98 25.34
N LEU A 85 33.27 3.74 25.12
CA LEU A 85 33.55 2.61 26.00
C LEU A 85 35.06 2.28 26.05
N THR A 86 35.76 2.32 24.90
CA THR A 86 37.20 2.07 24.88
C THR A 86 37.98 3.12 25.66
N LEU A 87 37.59 4.40 25.56
CA LEU A 87 38.21 5.48 26.30
C LEU A 87 37.97 5.34 27.81
N TYR A 88 36.74 4.96 28.20
CA TYR A 88 36.41 4.68 29.59
C TYR A 88 37.23 3.51 30.16
N LYS A 89 37.37 2.41 29.41
CA LYS A 89 38.19 1.26 29.81
C LYS A 89 39.68 1.56 29.90
N LYS A 90 40.18 2.52 29.11
CA LYS A 90 41.56 3.03 29.21
C LYS A 90 41.80 3.90 30.44
N GLY A 91 40.77 4.18 31.24
CA GLY A 91 40.87 4.97 32.47
C GLY A 91 40.77 6.48 32.25
N HIS A 92 40.32 6.93 31.08
CA HIS A 92 40.05 8.36 30.88
C HIS A 92 38.84 8.81 31.70
N SER A 93 38.95 9.98 32.32
CA SER A 93 37.84 10.57 33.07
C SER A 93 36.70 10.98 32.14
N ILE A 94 35.46 10.97 32.64
CA ILE A 94 34.25 11.32 31.87
C ILE A 94 34.37 12.71 31.22
N GLN A 95 35.04 13.65 31.88
CA GLN A 95 35.29 15.01 31.38
C GLN A 95 36.27 15.01 30.18
N SER A 96 37.28 14.14 30.23
CA SER A 96 38.25 13.98 29.15
C SER A 96 37.59 13.33 27.93
N ILE A 97 36.75 12.32 28.15
CA ILE A 97 35.97 11.66 27.09
C ILE A 97 35.04 12.65 26.40
N ALA A 98 34.28 13.44 27.16
CA ALA A 98 33.40 14.50 26.65
C ALA A 98 34.14 15.50 25.75
N SER A 99 35.35 15.90 26.16
CA SER A 99 36.18 16.82 25.38
C SER A 99 36.70 16.19 24.08
N ILE A 100 37.05 14.90 24.11
CA ILE A 100 37.59 14.15 22.96
C ILE A 100 36.48 13.84 21.94
N THR A 101 35.32 13.39 22.41
CA THR A 101 34.18 13.02 21.54
C THR A 101 33.31 14.20 21.15
N ARG A 102 33.62 15.41 21.64
CA ARG A 102 32.85 16.65 21.44
C ARG A 102 31.39 16.55 21.91
N LEU A 103 31.16 15.74 22.92
CA LEU A 103 29.85 15.53 23.54
C LEU A 103 29.79 16.22 24.89
N SER A 104 28.58 16.55 25.34
CA SER A 104 28.41 17.07 26.71
C SER A 104 28.70 15.99 27.75
N ILE A 105 29.11 16.40 28.95
CA ILE A 105 29.39 15.50 30.07
C ILE A 105 28.15 14.64 30.40
N ASP A 106 26.96 15.24 30.32
CA ASP A 106 25.68 14.56 30.52
C ASP A 106 25.37 13.53 29.44
N GLU A 107 25.66 13.83 28.17
CA GLU A 107 25.48 12.88 27.07
C GLU A 107 26.42 11.69 27.20
N VAL A 108 27.70 11.92 27.49
CA VAL A 108 28.66 10.82 27.71
C VAL A 108 28.21 9.92 28.86
N LYS A 109 27.71 10.51 29.95
CA LYS A 109 27.20 9.75 31.10
C LYS A 109 25.98 8.91 30.74
N ARG A 110 25.03 9.47 29.99
CA ARG A 110 23.83 8.77 29.50
C ARG A 110 24.19 7.61 28.57
N LEU A 111 25.06 7.85 27.59
CA LEU A 111 25.51 6.85 26.61
C LEU A 111 26.32 5.73 27.28
N LEU A 112 27.21 6.08 28.20
CA LEU A 112 28.00 5.10 28.95
C LEU A 112 27.12 4.21 29.82
N ASN A 113 26.16 4.80 30.55
CA ASN A 113 25.20 4.02 31.35
C ASN A 113 24.36 3.10 30.48
N SER A 114 23.87 3.58 29.33
CA SER A 114 23.10 2.75 28.39
C SER A 114 23.90 1.55 27.89
N VAL A 115 25.20 1.71 27.63
CA VAL A 115 26.09 0.61 27.16
C VAL A 115 26.45 -0.36 28.27
N LEU A 116 26.74 0.15 29.48
CA LEU A 116 27.07 -0.68 30.63
C LEU A 116 25.87 -1.54 31.05
N ASP A 117 24.66 -0.98 31.00
CA ASP A 117 23.39 -1.67 31.27
C ASP A 117 23.12 -2.75 30.21
N GLN A 118 23.26 -2.43 28.92
CA GLN A 118 23.10 -3.40 27.82
C GLN A 118 24.07 -4.58 27.91
N ARG A 119 25.30 -4.35 28.42
CA ARG A 119 26.34 -5.37 28.54
C ARG A 119 26.18 -6.23 29.81
N SER A 120 25.52 -5.71 30.84
CA SER A 120 25.20 -6.47 32.06
C SER A 120 24.20 -7.59 31.78
N GLY A 121 23.29 -7.42 30.82
CA GLY A 121 22.34 -8.46 30.39
C GLY A 121 22.94 -9.59 29.55
N PHE A 122 24.26 -9.61 29.32
CA PHE A 122 24.95 -10.67 28.57
C PHE A 122 25.75 -11.62 29.47
N ILE A 123 25.70 -11.43 30.80
CA ILE A 123 26.32 -12.30 31.81
C ILE A 123 25.24 -12.73 32.82
N GLU A 124 24.28 -13.51 32.35
CA GLU A 124 23.54 -14.50 33.15
C GLU A 124 23.49 -15.82 32.37
#